data_AF-A0A9Q4KT16-F1
#
_entry.id   AF-A0A9Q4KT16-F1
#
_cell.length_a   1.000
_cell.length_b   1.000
_cell.length_c   1.000
_cell.angle_alpha   90.00
_cell.angle_beta   90.00
_cell.angle_gamma   90.00
#
_symmetry.space_group_name_H-M   'P 1'
#
loop_
_entity.id
_entity.type
_entity.pdbx_description
1 polymer ?
#
loop_
_entity_poly.entity_id
_entity_poly.type
_entity_poly.pdbx_seq_one_letter_code
_entity_poly.pdbx_strand_id
1 'polypeptide(L)'
;MKQTAKKHIYPILHQKIKTIQTNLGLWKPASWLFYWGIVPLILTIVWSLPPDIKYGHFILDTTSPHWTSIILSSYTHSDISHISNNIGLYLLAMAMIFTCCKNPKLLHYSSLILFIFVPLFTSVVTMQLSVNLGIPLYSQGFSAVAYSFTALGLYTFFSLVMPGMPPLPFESGSSHPYPKRDILALSLILITIVLVLAHGLSAGGIVTNSGGFVNGPAHVIGFFSGIITVSLLDIRLNTNNVRIDYLFILFSTTMIIPYILMLE
;
A
#
# COMPACT_ATOMS: atom_id res chain seq x y z
N MET A 1 -5.24 -34.39 -22.97
CA MET A 1 -4.95 -33.06 -22.36
C MET A 1 -5.77 -32.72 -21.11
N LYS A 2 -7.11 -32.82 -21.10
CA LYS A 2 -7.94 -32.39 -19.94
C LYS A 2 -7.68 -33.17 -18.63
N GLN A 3 -7.40 -34.48 -18.71
CA GLN A 3 -7.17 -35.33 -17.53
C GLN A 3 -5.82 -35.06 -16.86
N THR A 4 -4.78 -34.78 -17.65
CA THR A 4 -3.42 -34.47 -17.17
C THR A 4 -3.36 -33.12 -16.45
N ALA A 5 -4.06 -32.10 -16.96
CA ALA A 5 -4.12 -30.79 -16.32
C ALA A 5 -4.80 -30.84 -14.93
N LYS A 6 -5.91 -31.59 -14.80
CA LYS A 6 -6.58 -31.78 -13.50
C LYS A 6 -5.66 -32.42 -12.46
N LYS A 7 -4.85 -33.40 -12.84
CA LYS A 7 -3.92 -34.12 -11.94
C LYS A 7 -2.82 -33.22 -11.37
N HIS A 8 -2.43 -32.14 -12.06
CA HIS A 8 -1.40 -31.21 -11.59
C HIS A 8 -1.95 -29.95 -10.92
N ILE A 9 -3.11 -29.43 -11.36
CA ILE A 9 -3.68 -28.19 -10.81
C ILE A 9 -4.34 -28.44 -9.45
N TYR A 10 -5.05 -29.56 -9.30
CA TYR A 10 -5.83 -29.84 -8.09
C TYR A 10 -4.98 -29.88 -6.80
N PRO A 11 -3.82 -30.57 -6.75
CA PRO A 11 -2.99 -30.59 -5.55
C PRO A 11 -2.48 -29.20 -5.16
N ILE A 12 -2.10 -28.38 -6.16
CA ILE A 12 -1.61 -27.02 -5.94
C ILE A 12 -2.72 -26.15 -5.35
N LEU A 13 -3.91 -26.18 -5.95
CA LEU A 13 -5.06 -25.41 -5.45
C LEU A 13 -5.45 -25.83 -4.04
N HIS A 14 -5.50 -27.14 -3.77
CA HIS A 14 -5.81 -27.68 -2.45
C HIS A 14 -4.79 -27.23 -1.39
N GLN A 15 -3.49 -27.25 -1.72
CA GLN A 15 -2.43 -26.74 -0.85
C GLN A 15 -2.59 -25.23 -0.57
N LYS A 16 -2.93 -24.43 -1.58
CA LYS A 16 -3.16 -22.98 -1.41
C LYS A 16 -4.38 -22.69 -0.55
N ILE A 17 -5.50 -23.40 -0.74
CA ILE A 17 -6.70 -23.28 0.11
C ILE A 17 -6.36 -23.60 1.56
N LYS A 18 -5.63 -24.70 1.82
CA LYS A 18 -5.18 -25.05 3.17
C LYS A 18 -4.30 -23.97 3.79
N THR A 19 -3.43 -23.35 2.98
CA THR A 19 -2.57 -22.25 3.43
C THR A 19 -3.41 -21.02 3.81
N ILE A 20 -4.40 -20.65 3.00
CA ILE A 20 -5.33 -19.55 3.29
C ILE A 20 -6.11 -19.81 4.57
N GLN A 21 -6.67 -21.01 4.75
CA GLN A 21 -7.39 -21.37 5.97
C GLN A 21 -6.49 -21.29 7.21
N THR A 22 -5.24 -21.75 7.07
CA THR A 22 -4.24 -21.65 8.15
C THR A 22 -3.95 -20.19 8.48
N ASN A 23 -3.69 -19.35 7.47
CA ASN A 23 -3.43 -17.91 7.65
C ASN A 23 -4.60 -17.19 8.32
N LEU A 24 -5.84 -17.46 7.90
CA LEU A 24 -7.03 -16.89 8.52
C LEU A 24 -7.17 -17.27 9.99
N GLY A 25 -6.73 -18.48 10.37
CA GLY A 25 -6.69 -18.95 11.75
C GLY A 25 -5.60 -18.30 12.62
N LEU A 26 -4.63 -17.58 12.04
CA LEU A 26 -3.57 -16.90 12.80
C LEU A 26 -4.06 -15.61 13.49
N TRP A 27 -5.19 -15.06 13.05
CA TRP A 27 -5.65 -13.75 13.51
C TRP A 27 -6.47 -13.85 14.79
N LYS A 28 -6.06 -13.06 15.79
CA LYS A 28 -6.83 -12.90 17.02
C LYS A 28 -8.14 -12.13 16.73
N PRO A 29 -9.23 -12.38 17.47
CA PRO A 29 -10.47 -11.60 17.35
C PRO A 29 -10.26 -10.09 17.48
N ALA A 30 -9.34 -9.67 18.36
CA ALA A 30 -8.98 -8.27 18.51
C ALA A 30 -8.39 -7.65 17.22
N SER A 31 -7.62 -8.41 16.44
CA SER A 31 -7.09 -7.95 15.15
C SER A 31 -8.22 -7.79 14.13
N TRP A 32 -9.14 -8.75 14.07
CA TRP A 32 -10.34 -8.63 13.22
C TRP A 32 -11.13 -7.36 13.56
N LEU A 33 -11.48 -7.18 14.84
CA LEU A 33 -12.23 -6.03 15.30
C LEU A 33 -11.52 -4.71 15.01
N PHE A 34 -10.21 -4.64 15.28
CA PHE A 34 -9.44 -3.43 15.08
C PHE A 34 -9.38 -3.02 13.59
N TYR A 35 -8.94 -3.94 12.72
CA TYR A 35 -8.69 -3.60 11.32
C TYR A 35 -9.97 -3.47 10.50
N TRP A 36 -11.01 -4.27 10.78
CA TRP A 36 -12.27 -4.26 10.01
C TRP A 36 -13.35 -3.37 10.62
N GLY A 37 -13.32 -3.13 11.93
CA GLY A 37 -14.33 -2.35 12.63
C GLY A 37 -13.82 -0.98 13.09
N ILE A 38 -12.81 -0.96 13.95
CA ILE A 38 -12.36 0.26 14.64
C ILE A 38 -11.79 1.28 13.64
N VAL A 39 -10.90 0.86 12.73
CA VAL A 39 -10.28 1.81 11.78
C VAL A 39 -11.33 2.48 10.87
N PRO A 40 -12.24 1.74 10.19
CA PRO A 40 -13.32 2.37 9.43
C PRO A 40 -14.24 3.25 10.28
N LEU A 41 -14.57 2.82 11.49
CA LEU A 41 -15.42 3.58 12.40
C LEU A 41 -14.80 4.93 12.78
N ILE A 42 -13.49 4.95 13.10
CA ILE A 42 -12.78 6.21 13.40
C ILE A 42 -12.85 7.16 12.21
N LEU A 43 -12.61 6.66 10.98
CA LEU A 43 -12.70 7.49 9.77
C LEU A 43 -14.11 8.05 9.58
N THR A 44 -15.16 7.25 9.80
CA THR A 44 -16.55 7.72 9.72
C THR A 44 -16.86 8.78 10.78
N ILE A 45 -16.40 8.60 12.03
CA ILE A 45 -16.57 9.59 13.11
C ILE A 45 -15.91 10.92 12.73
N VAL A 46 -14.66 10.89 12.25
CA VAL A 46 -13.93 12.11 11.85
C VAL A 46 -14.63 12.79 10.66
N TRP A 47 -15.12 12.04 9.69
CA TRP A 47 -15.87 12.58 8.56
C TRP A 47 -17.17 13.29 9.00
N SER A 48 -17.88 12.74 9.99
CA SER A 48 -19.12 13.30 10.54
C SER A 48 -18.93 14.58 11.38
N LEU A 49 -17.69 15.00 11.65
CA LEU A 49 -17.43 16.25 12.36
C LEU A 49 -17.94 17.47 11.55
N PRO A 50 -18.44 18.52 12.21
CA PRO A 50 -18.81 19.78 11.57
C PRO A 50 -17.69 20.37 10.69
N PRO A 51 -18.02 21.00 9.55
CA PRO A 51 -17.03 21.60 8.67
C PRO A 51 -16.07 22.56 9.38
N ASP A 52 -16.56 23.42 10.26
CA ASP A 52 -15.75 24.42 10.97
C ASP A 52 -14.63 23.77 11.81
N ILE A 53 -14.92 22.63 12.45
CA ILE A 53 -13.93 21.85 13.21
C ILE A 53 -12.89 21.24 12.26
N LYS A 54 -13.35 20.69 11.12
CA LYS A 54 -12.45 20.06 10.14
C LYS A 54 -11.49 21.08 9.53
N TYR A 55 -11.99 22.22 9.07
CA TYR A 55 -11.16 23.29 8.49
C TYR A 55 -10.26 23.95 9.54
N GLY A 56 -10.72 24.12 10.78
CA GLY A 56 -9.92 24.76 11.82
C GLY A 56 -8.81 23.90 12.44
N HIS A 57 -8.94 22.56 12.40
CA HIS A 57 -8.07 21.68 13.20
C HIS A 57 -7.60 20.39 12.54
N PHE A 58 -8.14 19.99 11.39
CA PHE A 58 -7.88 18.66 10.81
C PHE A 58 -7.34 18.74 9.39
N ILE A 59 -7.93 19.56 8.52
CA ILE A 59 -7.50 19.74 7.13
C ILE A 59 -6.16 20.48 7.13
N LEU A 60 -5.22 20.02 6.29
CA LEU A 60 -3.93 20.67 6.13
C LEU A 60 -4.08 21.84 5.16
N ASP A 61 -4.09 23.06 5.69
CA ASP A 61 -3.88 24.30 4.93
C ASP A 61 -2.37 24.61 4.91
N THR A 62 -1.76 24.59 3.72
CA THR A 62 -0.32 24.83 3.58
C THR A 62 0.10 26.28 3.83
N THR A 63 -0.83 27.23 3.86
CA THR A 63 -0.54 28.65 4.17
C THR A 63 -0.46 28.92 5.67
N SER A 64 -1.15 28.11 6.47
CA SER A 64 -1.19 28.21 7.92
C SER A 64 -1.21 26.81 8.57
N PRO A 65 -0.16 26.00 8.35
CA PRO A 65 -0.14 24.63 8.87
C PRO A 65 -0.06 24.62 10.39
N HIS A 66 -0.75 23.69 11.02
CA HIS A 66 -0.69 23.47 12.47
C HIS A 66 -0.43 22.00 12.76
N TRP A 67 0.18 21.72 13.91
CA TRP A 67 0.68 20.38 14.22
C TRP A 67 -0.38 19.28 14.15
N THR A 68 -1.63 19.59 14.51
CA THR A 68 -2.71 18.61 14.43
C THR A 68 -3.11 18.26 12.99
N SER A 69 -3.13 19.21 12.05
CA SER A 69 -3.49 18.91 10.65
C SER A 69 -2.42 18.12 9.91
N ILE A 70 -1.15 18.25 10.31
CA ILE A 70 -0.06 17.46 9.70
C ILE A 70 -0.32 15.94 9.81
N ILE A 71 -0.99 15.49 10.88
CA ILE A 71 -1.35 14.07 11.05
C ILE A 71 -2.82 13.84 10.67
N LEU A 72 -3.73 14.66 11.21
CA LEU A 72 -5.18 14.41 11.11
C LEU A 72 -5.74 14.67 9.72
N SER A 73 -5.04 15.39 8.85
CA SER A 73 -5.46 15.58 7.46
C SER A 73 -5.64 14.26 6.74
N SER A 74 -4.76 13.29 6.99
CA SER A 74 -4.84 11.94 6.41
C SER A 74 -6.02 11.12 6.94
N TYR A 75 -6.74 11.59 7.95
CA TYR A 75 -7.91 10.91 8.52
C TYR A 75 -9.21 11.66 8.27
N THR A 76 -9.14 12.78 7.54
CA THR A 76 -10.25 13.72 7.38
C THR A 76 -10.77 13.71 5.97
N HIS A 77 -12.09 13.80 5.84
CA HIS A 77 -12.77 13.87 4.55
C HIS A 77 -13.93 14.86 4.62
N SER A 78 -14.14 15.56 3.52
CA SER A 78 -15.27 16.49 3.34
C SER A 78 -16.36 15.93 2.42
N ASP A 79 -16.04 14.86 1.67
CA ASP A 79 -16.93 14.25 0.70
C ASP A 79 -17.16 12.76 0.98
N ILE A 80 -18.40 12.31 0.80
CA ILE A 80 -18.83 10.92 1.07
C ILE A 80 -18.22 9.93 0.06
N SER A 81 -18.10 10.31 -1.21
CA SER A 81 -17.51 9.44 -2.23
C SER A 81 -16.01 9.25 -1.99
N HIS A 82 -15.33 10.30 -1.52
CA HIS A 82 -13.93 10.25 -1.20
C HIS A 82 -13.63 9.36 0.02
N ILE A 83 -14.42 9.45 1.10
CA ILE A 83 -14.23 8.54 2.26
C ILE A 83 -14.60 7.10 1.92
N SER A 84 -15.70 6.85 1.20
CA SER A 84 -16.15 5.50 0.88
C SER A 84 -15.14 4.77 -0.01
N ASN A 85 -14.55 5.46 -0.99
CA ASN A 85 -13.47 4.90 -1.82
C ASN A 85 -12.24 4.53 -1.00
N ASN A 86 -11.83 5.39 -0.06
CA ASN A 86 -10.67 5.12 0.79
C ASN A 86 -10.90 3.95 1.77
N ILE A 87 -12.07 3.89 2.40
CA ILE A 87 -12.47 2.76 3.25
C ILE A 87 -12.53 1.46 2.41
N GLY A 88 -13.15 1.51 1.22
CA GLY A 88 -13.24 0.37 0.33
C GLY A 88 -11.87 -0.19 -0.08
N LEU A 89 -10.96 0.69 -0.50
CA LEU A 89 -9.59 0.30 -0.86
C LEU A 89 -8.83 -0.30 0.33
N TYR A 90 -8.94 0.32 1.50
CA TYR A 90 -8.34 -0.17 2.73
C TYR A 90 -8.89 -1.55 3.13
N LEU A 91 -10.21 -1.77 3.07
CA LEU A 91 -10.83 -3.06 3.38
C LEU A 91 -10.44 -4.15 2.37
N LEU A 92 -10.31 -3.79 1.09
CA LEU A 92 -9.79 -4.70 0.07
C LEU A 92 -8.35 -5.14 0.41
N ALA A 93 -7.50 -4.19 0.81
CA ALA A 93 -6.15 -4.49 1.27
C ALA A 93 -6.16 -5.40 2.51
N MET A 94 -7.03 -5.14 3.49
CA MET A 94 -7.19 -6.00 4.67
C MET A 94 -7.62 -7.41 4.30
N ALA A 95 -8.54 -7.58 3.34
CA ALA A 95 -8.95 -8.89 2.84
C ALA A 95 -7.76 -9.69 2.29
N MET A 96 -6.92 -9.03 1.48
CA MET A 96 -5.71 -9.64 0.94
C MET A 96 -4.72 -10.02 2.05
N ILE A 97 -4.45 -9.11 2.98
CA ILE A 97 -3.47 -9.32 4.07
C ILE A 97 -3.93 -10.46 4.98
N PHE A 98 -5.19 -10.47 5.42
CA PHE A 98 -5.69 -11.52 6.31
C PHE A 98 -5.65 -12.91 5.65
N THR A 99 -5.87 -12.96 4.33
CA THR A 99 -5.84 -14.19 3.54
C THR A 99 -4.41 -14.67 3.27
N CYS A 100 -3.49 -13.76 2.97
CA CYS A 100 -2.17 -14.09 2.40
C CYS A 100 -1.00 -14.00 3.38
N CYS A 101 -1.12 -13.19 4.44
CA CYS A 101 -0.03 -12.96 5.38
C CYS A 101 0.19 -14.17 6.31
N LYS A 102 1.42 -14.67 6.35
CA LYS A 102 1.83 -15.82 7.16
C LYS A 102 2.27 -15.44 8.58
N ASN A 103 2.55 -14.16 8.82
CA ASN A 103 3.01 -13.67 10.12
C ASN A 103 2.26 -12.39 10.53
N PRO A 104 1.33 -12.48 11.50
CA PRO A 104 0.59 -11.31 11.99
C PRO A 104 1.46 -10.16 12.51
N LYS A 105 2.70 -10.43 12.98
CA LYS A 105 3.64 -9.38 13.42
C LYS A 105 3.99 -8.42 12.29
N LEU A 106 4.06 -8.90 11.05
CA LEU A 106 4.35 -8.06 9.89
C LEU A 106 3.27 -6.99 9.72
N LEU A 107 1.99 -7.37 9.78
CA LEU A 107 0.89 -6.41 9.73
C LEU A 107 0.94 -5.46 10.93
N HIS A 108 1.08 -5.97 12.16
CA HIS A 108 1.06 -5.12 13.35
C HIS A 108 2.17 -4.05 13.37
N TYR A 109 3.41 -4.43 13.06
CA TYR A 109 4.51 -3.47 12.98
C TYR A 109 4.38 -2.54 11.78
N SER A 110 3.93 -3.05 10.63
CA SER A 110 3.66 -2.20 9.46
C SER A 110 2.58 -1.18 9.80
N SER A 111 1.46 -1.58 10.38
CA SER A 111 0.35 -0.69 10.72
C SER A 111 0.77 0.47 11.61
N LEU A 112 1.60 0.22 12.63
CA LEU A 112 2.12 1.30 13.47
C LEU A 112 2.87 2.33 12.63
N ILE A 113 3.71 1.87 11.71
CA ILE A 113 4.48 2.74 10.84
C ILE A 113 3.57 3.47 9.85
N LEU A 114 2.65 2.74 9.20
CA LEU A 114 1.79 3.27 8.15
C LEU A 114 0.73 4.24 8.67
N PHE A 115 0.19 4.04 9.87
CA PHE A 115 -0.76 4.99 10.45
C PHE A 115 -0.08 6.27 10.97
N ILE A 116 1.21 6.25 11.30
CA ILE A 116 1.88 7.41 11.91
C ILE A 116 2.76 8.12 10.91
N PHE A 117 3.69 7.41 10.29
CA PHE A 117 4.73 8.03 9.45
C PHE A 117 4.25 8.38 8.05
N VAL A 118 3.31 7.61 7.46
CA VAL A 118 2.79 7.96 6.12
C VAL A 118 2.06 9.30 6.15
N PRO A 119 1.14 9.58 7.10
CA PRO A 119 0.53 10.91 7.21
C PRO A 119 1.56 12.04 7.36
N LEU A 120 2.57 11.86 8.22
CA LEU A 120 3.63 12.85 8.41
C LEU A 120 4.37 13.14 7.10
N PHE A 121 4.80 12.08 6.41
CA PHE A 121 5.59 12.20 5.20
C PHE A 121 4.77 12.80 4.04
N THR A 122 3.52 12.37 3.88
CA THR A 122 2.62 12.94 2.87
C THR A 122 2.38 14.43 3.11
N SER A 123 2.15 14.85 4.36
CA SER A 123 1.97 16.27 4.70
C SER A 123 3.21 17.11 4.39
N VAL A 124 4.41 16.62 4.69
CA VAL A 124 5.67 17.30 4.33
C VAL A 124 5.79 17.49 2.82
N VAL A 125 5.52 16.44 2.04
CA VAL A 125 5.59 16.53 0.58
C VAL A 125 4.52 17.47 0.01
N THR A 126 3.30 17.46 0.56
CA THR A 126 2.25 18.42 0.17
C THR A 126 2.68 19.86 0.44
N MET A 127 3.25 20.16 1.61
CA MET A 127 3.74 21.50 1.92
C MET A 127 4.88 21.92 0.99
N GLN A 128 5.85 21.04 0.72
CA GLN A 128 6.95 21.34 -0.20
C GLN A 128 6.43 21.61 -1.62
N LEU A 129 5.46 20.82 -2.08
CA LEU A 129 4.88 20.99 -3.40
C LEU A 129 4.07 22.29 -3.51
N SER A 130 3.37 22.70 -2.45
CA SER A 130 2.71 24.01 -2.37
C SER A 130 3.71 25.15 -2.52
N VAL A 131 4.87 25.07 -1.85
CA VAL A 131 5.95 26.07 -1.98
C VAL A 131 6.50 26.10 -3.40
N ASN A 132 6.81 24.94 -4.00
CA ASN A 132 7.37 24.86 -5.35
C ASN A 132 6.42 25.38 -6.42
N LEU A 133 5.11 25.11 -6.28
CA LEU A 133 4.09 25.59 -7.22
C LEU A 133 3.65 27.04 -6.96
N GLY A 134 3.95 27.59 -5.78
CA GLY A 134 3.49 28.92 -5.37
C GLY A 134 1.96 29.01 -5.19
N ILE A 135 1.28 27.88 -4.96
CA ILE A 135 -0.18 27.79 -4.85
C ILE A 135 -0.56 27.24 -3.47
N PRO A 136 -1.50 27.88 -2.75
CA PRO A 136 -2.01 27.35 -1.48
C PRO A 136 -2.76 26.03 -1.71
N LEU A 137 -2.47 25.02 -0.88
CA LEU A 137 -3.06 23.69 -0.98
C LEU A 137 -3.85 23.36 0.29
N TYR A 138 -5.01 22.75 0.10
CA TYR A 138 -5.78 22.12 1.16
C TYR A 138 -5.74 20.62 0.96
N SER A 139 -5.13 19.90 1.89
CA SER A 139 -4.96 18.45 1.80
C SER A 139 -5.75 17.72 2.89
N GLN A 140 -6.44 16.67 2.46
CA GLN A 140 -7.22 15.79 3.31
C GLN A 140 -7.41 14.43 2.63
N GLY A 141 -7.47 13.37 3.41
CA GLY A 141 -7.90 12.05 2.96
C GLY A 141 -6.96 10.91 3.33
N PHE A 142 -7.57 9.74 3.53
CA PHE A 142 -6.90 8.50 3.95
C PHE A 142 -6.25 7.71 2.80
N SER A 143 -6.18 8.29 1.61
CA SER A 143 -5.74 7.57 0.43
C SER A 143 -4.27 7.13 0.50
N ALA A 144 -3.34 7.99 0.95
CA ALA A 144 -1.93 7.60 1.12
C ALA A 144 -1.78 6.36 2.03
N VAL A 145 -2.49 6.33 3.15
CA VAL A 145 -2.48 5.21 4.08
C VAL A 145 -3.14 3.97 3.46
N ALA A 146 -4.28 4.12 2.78
CA ALA A 146 -4.96 3.03 2.08
C ALA A 146 -4.08 2.40 0.98
N TYR A 147 -3.38 3.21 0.19
CA TYR A 147 -2.41 2.75 -0.81
C TYR A 147 -1.19 2.08 -0.17
N SER A 148 -0.74 2.55 1.00
CA SER A 148 0.31 1.88 1.77
C SER A 148 -0.10 0.47 2.21
N PHE A 149 -1.34 0.31 2.69
CA PHE A 149 -1.89 -1.01 3.01
C PHE A 149 -2.11 -1.86 1.76
N THR A 150 -2.49 -1.25 0.64
CA THR A 150 -2.61 -1.94 -0.65
C THR A 150 -1.28 -2.53 -1.08
N ALA A 151 -0.17 -1.78 -0.92
CA ALA A 151 1.19 -2.29 -1.15
C ALA A 151 1.51 -3.50 -0.28
N LEU A 152 1.20 -3.45 1.03
CA LEU A 152 1.35 -4.58 1.95
C LEU A 152 0.48 -5.78 1.53
N GLY A 153 -0.76 -5.55 1.11
CA GLY A 153 -1.66 -6.58 0.59
C GLY A 153 -1.11 -7.26 -0.67
N LEU A 154 -0.62 -6.48 -1.62
CA LEU A 154 0.05 -7.00 -2.82
C LEU A 154 1.30 -7.78 -2.46
N TYR A 155 2.15 -7.24 -1.59
CA TYR A 155 3.36 -7.94 -1.14
C TYR A 155 3.04 -9.32 -0.55
N THR A 156 2.06 -9.40 0.35
CA THR A 156 1.67 -10.67 0.97
C THR A 156 1.02 -11.63 -0.04
N PHE A 157 0.22 -11.12 -0.97
CA PHE A 157 -0.34 -11.90 -2.07
C PHE A 157 0.76 -12.51 -2.96
N PHE A 158 1.73 -11.70 -3.40
CA PHE A 158 2.85 -12.18 -4.20
C PHE A 158 3.71 -13.19 -3.43
N SER A 159 3.91 -12.98 -2.13
CA SER A 159 4.60 -13.92 -1.23
C SER A 159 3.84 -15.24 -1.02
N LEU A 160 2.52 -15.25 -1.22
CA LEU A 160 1.72 -16.46 -1.22
C LEU A 160 1.77 -17.15 -2.57
N VAL A 161 1.66 -16.41 -3.68
CA VAL A 161 1.53 -16.98 -5.04
C VAL A 161 2.87 -17.46 -5.58
N MET A 162 3.95 -16.72 -5.32
CA MET A 162 5.28 -17.11 -5.79
C MET A 162 5.74 -18.38 -5.07
N PRO A 163 6.13 -19.44 -5.80
CA PRO A 163 6.76 -20.60 -5.20
C PRO A 163 8.06 -20.19 -4.52
N GLY A 164 8.51 -20.96 -3.51
CA GLY A 164 9.83 -20.75 -2.92
C GLY A 164 10.88 -20.79 -4.03
N MET A 165 11.41 -19.62 -4.42
CA MET A 165 12.42 -19.55 -5.45
C MET A 165 13.69 -20.24 -4.93
N PRO A 166 14.28 -21.19 -5.70
CA PRO A 166 15.55 -21.82 -5.32
C PRO A 166 16.63 -20.74 -5.16
N PRO A 167 17.63 -20.87 -4.25
CA PRO A 167 18.69 -19.87 -3.93
C PRO A 167 19.30 -19.13 -5.15
N LEU A 168 19.78 -17.89 -4.96
CA LEU A 168 20.22 -17.05 -6.09
C LEU A 168 21.33 -17.81 -6.81
N PRO A 169 21.37 -17.79 -8.16
CA PRO A 169 22.41 -18.49 -8.91
C PRO A 169 23.83 -17.98 -8.60
N PHE A 170 23.95 -16.80 -7.97
CA PHE A 170 25.22 -16.29 -7.45
C PHE A 170 25.90 -17.25 -6.45
N GLU A 171 25.16 -18.10 -5.75
CA GLU A 171 25.74 -19.10 -4.85
C GLU A 171 26.03 -20.44 -5.53
N SER A 172 25.40 -20.76 -6.68
CA SER A 172 25.48 -22.10 -7.26
C SER A 172 26.37 -22.25 -8.49
N GLY A 173 26.97 -21.17 -8.99
CA GLY A 173 27.86 -21.21 -10.17
C GLY A 173 27.19 -21.77 -11.43
N SER A 174 25.87 -21.97 -11.42
CA SER A 174 25.11 -22.58 -12.50
C SER A 174 24.57 -21.49 -13.41
N SER A 175 24.96 -21.53 -14.67
CA SER A 175 24.52 -20.63 -15.75
C SER A 175 23.08 -20.87 -16.19
N HIS A 176 22.24 -21.47 -15.34
CA HIS A 176 20.88 -21.80 -15.74
C HIS A 176 20.02 -20.54 -15.81
N PRO A 177 19.34 -20.29 -16.94
CA PRO A 177 18.46 -19.14 -17.09
C PRO A 177 17.35 -19.21 -16.04
N TYR A 178 16.90 -18.04 -15.58
CA TYR A 178 15.78 -17.93 -14.63
C TYR A 178 14.61 -18.84 -15.07
N PRO A 179 14.05 -19.64 -14.15
CA PRO A 179 12.86 -20.42 -14.44
C PRO A 179 11.78 -19.53 -15.08
N LYS A 180 11.12 -20.01 -16.14
CA LYS A 180 10.05 -19.25 -16.83
C LYS A 180 8.96 -18.70 -15.88
N ARG A 181 8.76 -19.38 -14.74
CA ARG A 181 7.84 -18.98 -13.67
C ARG A 181 8.26 -17.68 -12.97
N ASP A 182 9.56 -17.49 -12.77
CA ASP A 182 10.11 -16.31 -12.09
C ASP A 182 9.97 -15.09 -12.99
N ILE A 183 10.24 -15.25 -14.30
CA ILE A 183 10.01 -14.20 -15.31
C ILE A 183 8.53 -13.78 -15.32
N LEU A 184 7.60 -14.73 -15.34
CA LEU A 184 6.17 -14.41 -15.31
C LEU A 184 5.78 -13.68 -14.02
N ALA A 185 6.28 -14.11 -12.87
CA ALA A 185 6.00 -13.47 -11.59
C ALA A 185 6.55 -12.03 -11.55
N LEU A 186 7.77 -11.82 -12.04
CA LEU A 186 8.36 -10.49 -12.21
C LEU A 186 7.53 -9.59 -13.12
N SER A 187 7.09 -10.12 -14.27
CA SER A 187 6.22 -9.37 -15.18
C SER A 187 4.90 -9.01 -14.52
N LEU A 188 4.29 -9.91 -13.74
CA LEU A 188 3.05 -9.62 -13.02
C LEU A 188 3.24 -8.56 -11.94
N ILE A 189 4.32 -8.63 -11.14
CA ILE A 189 4.66 -7.60 -10.15
C ILE A 189 4.81 -6.25 -10.85
N LEU A 190 5.61 -6.20 -11.93
CA LEU A 190 5.83 -4.97 -12.68
C LEU A 190 4.54 -4.42 -13.27
N ILE A 191 3.71 -5.26 -13.90
CA ILE A 191 2.41 -4.86 -14.44
C ILE A 191 1.52 -4.32 -13.32
N THR A 192 1.44 -4.99 -12.18
CA THR A 192 0.62 -4.51 -11.05
C THR A 192 1.13 -3.18 -10.52
N ILE A 193 2.44 -3.00 -10.35
CA ILE A 193 3.02 -1.72 -9.93
C ILE A 193 2.70 -0.63 -10.96
N VAL A 194 2.92 -0.89 -12.25
CA VAL A 194 2.60 0.04 -13.33
C VAL A 194 1.12 0.38 -13.36
N LEU A 195 0.22 -0.58 -13.16
CA LEU A 195 -1.22 -0.33 -13.10
C LEU A 195 -1.60 0.50 -11.87
N VAL A 196 -1.00 0.23 -10.71
CA VAL A 196 -1.22 1.04 -9.50
C VAL A 196 -0.72 2.46 -9.70
N LEU A 197 0.43 2.64 -10.35
CA LEU A 197 0.97 3.97 -10.68
C LEU A 197 0.12 4.67 -11.73
N ALA A 198 -0.21 4.02 -12.85
CA ALA A 198 -1.06 4.58 -13.89
C ALA A 198 -2.44 4.94 -13.35
N HIS A 199 -3.04 4.10 -12.50
CA HIS A 199 -4.30 4.41 -11.84
C HIS A 199 -4.14 5.50 -10.79
N GLY A 200 -3.12 5.44 -9.94
CA GLY A 200 -2.86 6.45 -8.90
C GLY A 200 -2.59 7.84 -9.47
N LEU A 201 -1.87 7.90 -10.60
CA LEU A 201 -1.58 9.12 -11.37
C LEU A 201 -2.77 9.58 -12.22
N SER A 202 -3.56 8.67 -12.81
CA SER A 202 -4.75 9.06 -13.60
C SER A 202 -5.95 9.44 -12.74
N ALA A 203 -6.15 8.80 -11.59
CA ALA A 203 -7.10 9.20 -10.57
C ALA A 203 -6.63 10.46 -9.81
N GLY A 204 -5.41 10.91 -10.07
CA GLY A 204 -4.71 11.96 -9.36
C GLY A 204 -3.90 12.87 -10.28
N GLY A 205 -4.53 13.68 -11.12
CA GLY A 205 -3.81 14.75 -11.84
C GLY A 205 -3.07 15.68 -10.86
N ILE A 206 -2.05 16.43 -11.30
CA ILE A 206 -1.40 17.39 -10.38
C ILE A 206 -2.35 18.54 -10.02
N VAL A 207 -3.24 18.89 -10.97
CA VAL A 207 -4.26 19.94 -10.81
C VAL A 207 -5.52 19.52 -11.59
N THR A 208 -6.71 19.68 -11.03
CA THR A 208 -7.97 19.58 -11.78
C THR A 208 -8.14 20.79 -12.70
N ASN A 209 -9.01 20.68 -13.71
CA ASN A 209 -9.40 21.82 -14.55
C ASN A 209 -10.01 23.01 -13.76
N SER A 210 -10.38 22.80 -12.49
CA SER A 210 -10.88 23.83 -11.58
C SER A 210 -9.82 24.40 -10.63
N GLY A 211 -8.54 24.04 -10.81
CA GLY A 211 -7.44 24.48 -9.94
C GLY A 211 -7.34 23.72 -8.61
N GLY A 212 -8.15 22.67 -8.40
CA GLY A 212 -8.07 21.82 -7.21
C GLY A 212 -6.92 20.83 -7.32
N PHE A 213 -6.10 20.72 -6.29
CA PHE A 213 -5.02 19.74 -6.26
C PHE A 213 -5.58 18.32 -6.13
N VAL A 214 -5.06 17.37 -6.91
CA VAL A 214 -5.52 15.97 -6.83
C VAL A 214 -4.50 15.13 -6.06
N ASN A 215 -5.00 14.17 -5.30
CA ASN A 215 -4.25 13.32 -4.36
C ASN A 215 -3.24 12.36 -5.01
N GLY A 216 -2.88 12.55 -6.28
CA GLY A 216 -1.95 11.68 -7.03
C GLY A 216 -0.61 11.48 -6.32
N PRO A 217 0.08 12.56 -5.91
CA PRO A 217 1.34 12.43 -5.17
C PRO A 217 1.19 11.68 -3.86
N ALA A 218 0.11 11.92 -3.11
CA ALA A 218 -0.18 11.21 -1.88
C ALA A 218 -0.35 9.69 -2.12
N HIS A 219 -1.01 9.28 -3.21
CA HIS A 219 -1.17 7.86 -3.57
C HIS A 219 0.17 7.19 -3.85
N VAL A 220 1.01 7.83 -4.68
CA VAL A 220 2.32 7.31 -5.07
C VAL A 220 3.24 7.17 -3.85
N ILE A 221 3.32 8.23 -3.04
CA ILE A 221 4.10 8.27 -1.81
C ILE A 221 3.65 7.19 -0.83
N GLY A 222 2.33 7.07 -0.60
CA GLY A 222 1.75 6.06 0.26
C GLY A 222 2.11 4.65 -0.21
N PHE A 223 1.88 4.36 -1.50
CA PHE A 223 2.17 3.05 -2.07
C PHE A 223 3.65 2.65 -1.87
N PHE A 224 4.59 3.52 -2.22
CA PHE A 224 6.02 3.23 -2.04
C PHE A 224 6.45 3.17 -0.58
N SER A 225 5.90 4.02 0.29
CA SER A 225 6.13 3.93 1.73
C SER A 225 5.67 2.58 2.28
N GLY A 226 4.54 2.07 1.78
CA GLY A 226 4.03 0.73 2.06
C GLY A 226 5.01 -0.36 1.64
N ILE A 227 5.51 -0.32 0.40
CA ILE A 227 6.48 -1.30 -0.11
C ILE A 227 7.77 -1.29 0.73
N ILE A 228 8.36 -0.12 0.93
CA ILE A 228 9.62 0.01 1.67
C ILE A 228 9.43 -0.51 3.11
N THR A 229 8.33 -0.12 3.76
CA THR A 229 8.01 -0.55 5.13
C THR A 229 7.90 -2.07 5.23
N VAL A 230 7.11 -2.69 4.33
CA VAL A 230 6.90 -4.15 4.40
C VAL A 230 8.18 -4.90 4.10
N SER A 231 8.95 -4.50 3.09
CA SER A 231 10.19 -5.19 2.72
C SER A 231 11.25 -5.12 3.81
N LEU A 232 11.43 -3.95 4.44
CA LEU A 232 12.38 -3.81 5.56
C LEU A 232 11.96 -4.63 6.79
N LEU A 233 10.66 -4.65 7.10
CA LEU A 233 10.14 -5.44 8.22
C LEU A 233 10.19 -6.95 7.93
N ASP A 234 9.91 -7.39 6.71
CA ASP A 234 9.98 -8.80 6.33
C ASP A 234 11.43 -9.31 6.40
N ILE A 235 12.41 -8.55 5.89
CA ILE A 235 13.84 -8.85 6.04
C ILE A 235 14.20 -9.04 7.52
N ARG A 236 13.73 -8.14 8.40
CA ARG A 236 13.99 -8.22 9.85
C ARG A 236 13.30 -9.42 10.50
N LEU A 237 12.08 -9.75 10.07
CA LEU A 237 11.27 -10.83 10.63
C LEU A 237 11.59 -12.20 10.02
N ASN A 238 12.32 -12.21 8.90
CA ASN A 238 12.66 -13.37 8.07
C ASN A 238 11.43 -14.24 7.75
N THR A 239 10.37 -13.58 7.26
CA THR A 239 9.05 -14.22 7.09
C THR A 239 8.79 -14.75 5.70
N ASN A 240 9.33 -14.10 4.68
CA ASN A 240 9.20 -14.54 3.29
C ASN A 240 10.57 -14.65 2.62
N ASN A 241 10.55 -14.89 1.31
CA ASN A 241 11.76 -15.02 0.53
C ASN A 241 12.37 -13.64 0.31
N VAL A 242 13.59 -13.41 0.82
CA VAL A 242 14.34 -12.15 0.75
C VAL A 242 14.43 -11.57 -0.67
N ARG A 243 14.34 -12.40 -1.72
CA ARG A 243 14.29 -11.87 -3.10
C ARG A 243 13.06 -11.04 -3.39
N ILE A 244 11.93 -11.42 -2.84
CA ILE A 244 10.69 -10.67 -3.02
C ILE A 244 10.92 -9.27 -2.47
N ASP A 245 11.56 -9.16 -1.31
CA ASP A 245 11.93 -7.87 -0.72
C ASP A 245 12.85 -7.07 -1.63
N TYR A 246 13.93 -7.68 -2.13
CA TYR A 246 14.85 -6.97 -3.03
C TYR A 246 14.19 -6.52 -4.33
N LEU A 247 13.30 -7.33 -4.91
CA LEU A 247 12.57 -6.97 -6.12
C LEU A 247 11.62 -5.81 -5.86
N PHE A 248 10.86 -5.86 -4.77
CA PHE A 248 9.95 -4.79 -4.38
C PHE A 248 10.70 -3.49 -4.08
N ILE A 249 11.85 -3.57 -3.39
CA ILE A 249 12.72 -2.41 -3.14
C ILE A 249 13.27 -1.86 -4.46
N LEU A 250 13.82 -2.71 -5.34
CA LEU A 250 14.38 -2.29 -6.63
C LEU A 250 13.33 -1.64 -7.53
N PHE A 251 12.14 -2.23 -7.64
CA PHE A 251 11.05 -1.64 -8.42
C PHE A 251 10.56 -0.34 -7.78
N SER A 252 10.55 -0.24 -6.45
CA SER A 252 10.18 1.00 -5.79
C SER A 252 11.18 2.12 -6.08
N THR A 253 12.48 1.86 -5.91
CA THR A 253 13.51 2.87 -6.13
C THR A 253 13.58 3.30 -7.59
N THR A 254 13.49 2.36 -8.54
CA THR A 254 13.50 2.68 -9.98
C THR A 254 12.29 3.50 -10.42
N MET A 255 11.17 3.42 -9.71
CA MET A 255 9.96 4.18 -10.04
C MET A 255 9.83 5.50 -9.27
N ILE A 256 10.40 5.58 -8.06
CA ILE A 256 10.46 6.82 -7.27
C ILE A 256 11.34 7.86 -7.98
N ILE A 257 12.47 7.45 -8.57
CA ILE A 257 13.41 8.40 -9.20
C ILE A 257 12.75 9.20 -10.34
N PRO A 258 12.14 8.59 -11.37
CA PRO A 258 11.44 9.33 -12.41
C PRO A 258 10.32 10.20 -11.85
N TYR A 259 9.62 9.72 -10.82
CA TYR A 259 8.53 10.46 -10.19
C TYR A 259 9.03 11.74 -9.50
N ILE A 260 10.14 11.67 -8.75
CA ILE A 260 10.78 12.84 -8.14
C ILE A 260 11.26 13.81 -9.24
N LEU A 261 11.87 13.30 -10.32
CA LEU A 261 12.32 14.13 -11.44
C LEU A 261 11.17 14.84 -12.19
N MET A 262 9.94 14.34 -12.08
CA MET A 262 8.75 15.02 -12.63
C MET A 262 8.19 16.10 -11.70
N LEU A 263 8.63 16.16 -10.44
CA LEU A 263 8.20 17.16 -9.46
C LEU A 263 9.15 18.37 -9.37
N GLU A 264 10.31 18.31 -10.02
CA GLU A 264 11.25 19.42 -10.25
C GLU A 264 10.84 20.23 -11.49
#